data_AF-A0A7A6RQ46-F1
#
_entry.id   AF-A0A7A6RQ46-F1
#
_cell.length_a   1.000
_cell.length_b   1.000
_cell.length_c   1.000
_cell.angle_alpha   90.00
_cell.angle_beta   90.00
_cell.angle_gamma   90.00
#
_symmetry.space_group_name_H-M   'P 1'
#
loop_
_entity.id
_entity.type
_entity.pdbx_description
1 polymer ?
#
loop_
_entity_poly.entity_id
_entity_poly.type
_entity_poly.pdbx_seq_one_letter_code
_entity_poly.pdbx_strand_id
1 'polypeptide(L)'
;SPDAPFIQTGRDVVNRADSIVGNTGQQCSAQQINRSEFTNYTCERDTMVEEYCTRTASITGDWKYTDEYREVTIPHSQFRFSMNGLKLVFSVTAPVTGTVESASLSVYAAFFFLNSRYTFMNTTFNVGLANGQSDTYPLSGATGLQVTQGQVLTGSGCTANGNCLPHGNGDRKVYESLVSGASTFTLKLRMKVRDKEWVPRVEWVESCPFNKADGVLTGTECSEPGGTKTGVMEGKPWNITQACWAYRDKYVTQSADNGTCQKYVDNPACTLASRQCAFYSDEGTCLHEYATYSCESRTSGKVMVCGGDVFCLDGECDKAQSGKNSDFGEAVSQLAALAAAGKDVAALNGVDVRAFTGEAKFCRKAAAGFSNCCKDGGWGQDVGLAKCNSEEKALGKAKDNKLTVSVGEFCSRKVLGVCLQKKRSYCQFDSKLAQIVQQQGRNGQLRIGFGSAKHPDCRGITVDELQKIQFDRLDFTNFYEDLMNNQKIPDSGVLTQKVKEQIADQLKQAGQ
;
A
#
# COMPACT_ATOMS: atom_id res chain seq x y z
N SER A 1 -12.99 -16.06 25.82
CA SER A 1 -14.41 -16.02 25.37
C SER A 1 -15.32 -16.03 26.59
N PRO A 2 -16.48 -15.35 26.58
CA PRO A 2 -17.50 -15.50 27.64
C PRO A 2 -18.04 -16.93 27.79
N ASP A 3 -17.85 -17.78 26.77
CA ASP A 3 -18.20 -19.21 26.79
C ASP A 3 -17.04 -20.10 27.29
N ALA A 4 -16.00 -19.50 27.88
CA ALA A 4 -14.86 -20.26 28.36
C ALA A 4 -15.30 -21.21 29.50
N PRO A 5 -14.96 -22.51 29.41
CA PRO A 5 -15.49 -23.51 30.33
C PRO A 5 -15.18 -23.23 31.82
N PHE A 6 -14.09 -22.54 32.15
CA PHE A 6 -13.78 -22.11 33.53
C PHE A 6 -14.79 -21.10 34.10
N ILE A 7 -15.42 -20.26 33.27
CA ILE A 7 -16.50 -19.34 33.70
C ILE A 7 -17.76 -20.14 34.02
N GLN A 8 -18.00 -21.24 33.31
CA GLN A 8 -19.06 -22.20 33.62
C GLN A 8 -18.79 -22.88 34.98
N THR A 9 -17.57 -23.38 35.18
CA THR A 9 -17.17 -24.08 36.41
C THR A 9 -17.13 -23.16 37.62
N GLY A 10 -16.67 -21.91 37.47
CA GLY A 10 -16.74 -20.90 38.52
C GLY A 10 -18.18 -20.60 38.95
N ARG A 11 -19.13 -20.53 37.99
CA ARG A 11 -20.56 -20.42 38.29
C ARG A 11 -21.11 -21.67 38.98
N ASP A 12 -20.72 -22.86 38.55
CA ASP A 12 -21.16 -24.12 39.18
C ASP A 12 -20.64 -24.28 40.61
N VAL A 13 -19.40 -23.83 40.89
CA VAL A 13 -18.82 -23.86 42.25
C VAL A 13 -19.50 -22.83 43.16
N VAL A 14 -19.79 -21.62 42.66
CA VAL A 14 -20.58 -20.62 43.42
C VAL A 14 -21.97 -21.15 43.74
N ASN A 15 -22.64 -21.82 42.79
CA ASN A 15 -23.96 -22.40 42.98
C ASN A 15 -23.97 -23.61 43.94
N ARG A 16 -22.81 -24.21 44.23
CA ARG A 16 -22.64 -25.36 45.14
C ARG A 16 -21.96 -24.99 46.46
N ALA A 17 -21.65 -23.72 46.69
CA ALA A 17 -20.92 -23.29 47.89
C ALA A 17 -21.64 -23.69 49.19
N ASP A 18 -22.98 -23.64 49.22
CA ASP A 18 -23.77 -24.01 50.40
C ASP A 18 -23.67 -25.49 50.81
N SER A 19 -23.38 -26.40 49.86
CA SER A 19 -23.22 -27.83 50.17
C SER A 19 -21.79 -28.22 50.60
N ILE A 20 -20.80 -27.36 50.33
CA ILE A 20 -19.40 -27.58 50.67
C ILE A 20 -19.09 -27.13 52.10
N VAL A 21 -19.77 -26.09 52.60
CA VAL A 21 -19.50 -25.50 53.94
C VAL A 21 -20.35 -26.15 55.05
N GLY A 22 -21.44 -26.85 54.73
CA GLY A 22 -22.45 -27.29 55.69
C GLY A 22 -22.31 -28.67 56.33
N ASN A 23 -21.27 -29.47 56.03
CA ASN A 23 -21.25 -30.89 56.43
C ASN A 23 -20.09 -31.23 57.40
N THR A 24 -20.28 -30.91 58.69
CA THR A 24 -19.38 -31.28 59.81
C THR A 24 -19.66 -32.68 60.36
N GLY A 25 -19.72 -33.69 59.49
CA GLY A 25 -19.94 -35.09 59.89
C GLY A 25 -18.91 -36.04 59.25
N GLN A 26 -18.56 -37.12 59.97
CA GLN A 26 -17.64 -38.20 59.58
C GLN A 26 -18.10 -39.06 58.37
N GLN A 27 -18.96 -38.53 57.49
CA GLN A 27 -19.46 -39.24 56.31
C GLN A 27 -18.61 -38.90 55.09
N CYS A 28 -17.87 -39.90 54.62
CA CYS A 28 -17.15 -39.84 53.37
C CYS A 28 -18.14 -39.86 52.19
N SER A 29 -18.05 -38.88 51.28
CA SER A 29 -18.87 -38.88 50.06
C SER A 29 -18.00 -38.96 48.81
N ALA A 30 -18.41 -39.82 47.87
CA ALA A 30 -17.79 -39.89 46.55
C ALA A 30 -18.23 -38.67 45.75
N GLN A 31 -17.28 -37.83 45.35
CA GLN A 31 -17.53 -36.64 44.54
C GLN A 31 -16.73 -36.71 43.25
N GLN A 32 -17.36 -36.23 42.17
CA GLN A 32 -16.66 -35.99 40.92
C GLN A 32 -16.04 -34.59 40.98
N ILE A 33 -14.72 -34.52 41.05
CA ILE A 33 -14.00 -33.25 41.00
C ILE A 33 -13.47 -33.06 39.58
N ASN A 34 -13.73 -31.88 39.04
CA ASN A 34 -13.14 -31.42 37.79
C ASN A 34 -11.98 -30.49 38.14
N ARG A 35 -10.78 -30.83 37.66
CA ARG A 35 -9.60 -29.99 37.79
C ARG A 35 -9.25 -29.43 36.43
N SER A 36 -9.02 -28.12 36.38
CA SER A 36 -8.54 -27.41 35.20
C SER A 36 -7.07 -27.09 35.40
N GLU A 37 -6.24 -27.53 34.46
CA GLU A 37 -4.83 -27.13 34.38
C GLU A 37 -4.64 -26.29 33.13
N PHE A 38 -3.84 -25.24 33.23
CA PHE A 38 -3.60 -24.32 32.12
C PHE A 38 -2.15 -24.48 31.67
N THR A 39 -1.97 -24.84 30.41
CA THR A 39 -0.65 -24.93 29.80
C THR A 39 -0.52 -23.86 28.73
N ASN A 40 0.59 -23.14 28.75
CA ASN A 40 0.88 -22.11 27.77
C ASN A 40 1.67 -22.70 26.61
N TYR A 41 1.26 -22.37 25.39
CA TYR A 41 1.92 -22.78 24.18
C TYR A 41 2.25 -21.59 23.32
N THR A 42 3.52 -21.43 22.97
CA THR A 42 3.98 -20.40 22.04
C THR A 42 4.09 -20.98 20.63
N CYS A 43 3.59 -20.21 19.66
CA CYS A 43 3.57 -20.54 18.24
C CYS A 43 3.85 -19.28 17.39
N GLU A 44 4.17 -19.49 16.12
CA GLU A 44 4.50 -18.47 15.13
C GLU A 44 3.35 -18.29 14.11
N ARG A 45 3.02 -17.03 13.77
CA ARG A 45 2.00 -16.69 12.77
C ARG A 45 2.27 -15.38 12.02
N ASP A 46 1.79 -15.26 10.77
CA ASP A 46 1.88 -14.02 9.98
C ASP A 46 0.68 -13.12 10.27
N THR A 47 0.94 -11.83 10.40
CA THR A 47 -0.07 -10.78 10.60
C THR A 47 -0.61 -10.30 9.26
N MET A 48 -1.82 -9.75 9.26
CA MET A 48 -2.33 -9.03 8.09
C MET A 48 -1.70 -7.64 8.05
N VAL A 49 -1.25 -7.22 6.87
CA VAL A 49 -0.68 -5.88 6.63
C VAL A 49 -1.57 -5.14 5.64
N GLU A 50 -2.10 -4.02 6.08
CA GLU A 50 -2.97 -3.14 5.30
C GLU A 50 -2.27 -1.82 5.04
N GLU A 51 -2.20 -1.44 3.78
CA GLU A 51 -1.55 -0.22 3.32
C GLU A 51 -2.52 0.60 2.47
N TYR A 52 -2.31 1.91 2.39
CA TYR A 52 -3.23 2.83 1.74
C TYR A 52 -2.54 3.67 0.67
N CYS A 53 -3.15 3.71 -0.51
CA CYS A 53 -2.83 4.68 -1.55
C CYS A 53 -3.85 5.81 -1.54
N THR A 54 -3.41 7.03 -1.83
CA THR A 54 -4.29 8.17 -2.05
C THR A 54 -4.24 8.56 -3.51
N ARG A 55 -5.38 8.79 -4.14
CA ARG A 55 -5.48 9.38 -5.47
C ARG A 55 -6.33 10.64 -5.41
N THR A 56 -5.79 11.76 -5.88
CA THR A 56 -6.45 13.06 -5.80
C THR A 56 -6.64 13.62 -7.21
N ALA A 57 -7.85 14.08 -7.49
CA ALA A 57 -8.18 14.73 -8.74
C ALA A 57 -7.77 16.21 -8.71
N SER A 58 -7.00 16.61 -9.70
CA SER A 58 -6.65 18.00 -9.98
C SER A 58 -7.33 18.46 -11.26
N ILE A 59 -7.77 19.72 -11.29
CA ILE A 59 -8.35 20.33 -12.49
C ILE A 59 -7.23 21.06 -13.23
N THR A 60 -7.06 20.68 -14.48
CA THR A 60 -6.10 21.23 -15.45
C THR A 60 -6.87 21.45 -16.75
N GLY A 61 -6.25 21.96 -17.80
CA GLY A 61 -6.94 22.17 -19.06
C GLY A 61 -6.07 22.79 -20.14
N ASP A 62 -6.56 22.74 -21.37
CA ASP A 62 -5.87 23.25 -22.56
C ASP A 62 -6.68 24.35 -23.23
N TRP A 63 -6.00 25.16 -24.03
CA TRP A 63 -6.65 26.17 -24.88
C TRP A 63 -7.09 25.53 -26.19
N LYS A 64 -8.39 25.57 -26.45
CA LYS A 64 -8.98 25.30 -27.75
C LYS A 64 -9.16 26.61 -28.49
N TYR A 65 -8.54 26.72 -29.65
CA TYR A 65 -8.67 27.89 -30.50
C TYR A 65 -9.78 27.67 -31.53
N THR A 66 -10.64 28.65 -31.71
CA THR A 66 -11.69 28.65 -32.73
C THR A 66 -11.57 29.93 -33.55
N ASP A 67 -11.76 29.79 -34.87
CA ASP A 67 -11.86 30.93 -35.75
C ASP A 67 -13.33 31.34 -35.87
N GLU A 68 -13.63 32.60 -35.58
CA GLU A 68 -14.97 33.20 -35.72
C GLU A 68 -14.93 34.28 -36.80
N TYR A 69 -15.97 34.37 -37.61
CA TYR A 69 -16.13 35.43 -38.60
C TYR A 69 -17.03 36.53 -38.06
N ARG A 70 -16.51 37.76 -37.98
CA ARG A 70 -17.23 38.94 -37.51
C ARG A 70 -17.38 39.97 -38.62
N GLU A 71 -18.62 40.42 -38.83
CA GLU A 71 -18.93 41.54 -39.71
C GLU A 71 -18.78 42.85 -38.93
N VAL A 72 -17.95 43.75 -39.43
CA VAL A 72 -17.63 45.03 -38.82
C VAL A 72 -18.02 46.14 -39.78
N THR A 73 -18.87 47.06 -39.35
CA THR A 73 -19.24 48.25 -40.12
C THR A 73 -18.74 49.49 -39.40
N ILE A 74 -17.86 50.26 -40.05
CA ILE A 74 -17.34 51.53 -39.59
C ILE A 74 -18.09 52.64 -40.33
N PRO A 75 -19.01 53.36 -39.68
CA PRO A 75 -19.77 54.44 -40.29
C PRO A 75 -18.91 55.70 -40.49
N HIS A 76 -19.42 56.62 -41.30
CA HIS A 76 -18.74 57.88 -41.61
C HIS A 76 -18.31 58.68 -40.39
N SER A 77 -19.09 58.68 -39.30
CA SER A 77 -18.76 59.38 -38.05
C SER A 77 -17.45 58.92 -37.39
N GLN A 78 -16.97 57.72 -37.71
CA GLN A 78 -15.71 57.17 -37.22
C GLN A 78 -14.52 57.42 -38.17
N PHE A 79 -14.76 57.99 -39.36
CA PHE A 79 -13.67 58.46 -40.22
C PHE A 79 -13.11 59.78 -39.68
N ARG A 80 -11.81 59.97 -39.91
CA ARG A 80 -11.13 61.24 -39.74
C ARG A 80 -10.56 61.64 -41.09
N PHE A 81 -10.80 62.89 -41.48
CA PHE A 81 -10.34 63.44 -42.75
C PHE A 81 -9.34 64.56 -42.48
N SER A 82 -8.31 64.64 -43.31
CA SER A 82 -7.30 65.69 -43.30
C SER A 82 -6.76 65.89 -44.72
N MET A 83 -5.92 66.91 -44.90
CA MET A 83 -5.27 67.20 -46.17
C MET A 83 -3.75 67.19 -45.97
N ASN A 84 -3.02 66.49 -46.84
CA ASN A 84 -1.57 66.62 -46.97
C ASN A 84 -1.25 67.29 -48.30
N GLY A 85 -1.05 68.60 -48.27
CA GLY A 85 -1.09 69.44 -49.48
C GLY A 85 -2.48 69.39 -50.12
N LEU A 86 -2.56 68.91 -51.37
CA LEU A 86 -3.81 68.69 -52.10
C LEU A 86 -4.37 67.28 -51.93
N LYS A 87 -3.62 66.37 -51.30
CA LYS A 87 -4.03 64.98 -51.14
C LYS A 87 -5.03 64.87 -49.99
N LEU A 88 -6.21 64.34 -50.28
CA LEU A 88 -7.14 63.91 -49.25
C LEU A 88 -6.52 62.72 -48.50
N VAL A 89 -6.49 62.81 -47.18
CA VAL A 89 -6.08 61.72 -46.29
C VAL A 89 -7.24 61.41 -45.37
N PHE A 90 -7.59 60.14 -45.27
CA PHE A 90 -8.61 59.67 -44.34
C PHE A 90 -8.11 58.50 -43.51
N SER A 91 -8.66 58.34 -42.31
CA SER A 91 -8.30 57.22 -41.43
C SER A 91 -9.47 56.72 -40.60
N VAL A 92 -9.41 55.45 -40.26
CA VAL A 92 -10.32 54.77 -39.33
C VAL A 92 -9.52 53.92 -38.35
N THR A 93 -10.09 53.63 -37.19
CA THR A 93 -9.46 52.75 -36.20
C THR A 93 -10.06 51.36 -36.30
N ALA A 94 -9.23 50.32 -36.38
CA ALA A 94 -9.70 48.93 -36.41
C ALA A 94 -10.38 48.56 -35.06
N PRO A 95 -11.64 48.10 -35.06
CA PRO A 95 -12.37 47.87 -33.82
C PRO A 95 -12.09 46.51 -33.17
N VAL A 96 -11.54 45.55 -33.91
CA VAL A 96 -11.17 44.21 -33.42
C VAL A 96 -9.83 43.76 -34.01
N THR A 97 -9.14 42.86 -33.33
CA THR A 97 -7.93 42.20 -33.83
C THR A 97 -8.31 40.99 -34.68
N GLY A 98 -7.72 40.83 -35.86
CA GLY A 98 -7.95 39.66 -36.70
C GLY A 98 -7.39 39.80 -38.11
N THR A 99 -7.71 38.83 -38.96
CA THR A 99 -7.36 38.84 -40.39
C THR A 99 -8.56 39.29 -41.20
N VAL A 100 -8.37 40.24 -42.11
CA VAL A 100 -9.42 40.70 -43.02
C VAL A 100 -9.66 39.63 -44.08
N GLU A 101 -10.87 39.09 -44.17
CA GLU A 101 -11.28 38.14 -45.22
C GLU A 101 -11.75 38.90 -46.46
N SER A 102 -12.59 39.91 -46.25
CA SER A 102 -13.02 40.84 -47.30
C SER A 102 -13.29 42.23 -46.72
N ALA A 103 -13.20 43.23 -47.58
CA ALA A 103 -13.46 44.62 -47.21
C ALA A 103 -14.09 45.37 -48.38
N SER A 104 -14.96 46.32 -48.08
CA SER A 104 -15.54 47.23 -49.07
C SER A 104 -15.79 48.61 -48.50
N LEU A 105 -15.60 49.63 -49.33
CA LEU A 105 -15.88 51.02 -48.99
C LEU A 105 -17.11 51.49 -49.78
N SER A 106 -18.21 51.72 -49.10
CA SER A 106 -19.38 52.38 -49.69
C SER A 106 -19.21 53.89 -49.60
N VAL A 107 -19.45 54.58 -50.72
CA VAL A 107 -19.34 56.04 -50.83
C VAL A 107 -20.68 56.61 -51.28
N TYR A 108 -21.16 57.62 -50.58
CA TYR A 108 -22.25 58.50 -51.03
C TYR A 108 -21.68 59.87 -51.41
N ALA A 109 -22.09 60.39 -52.56
CA ALA A 109 -21.58 61.61 -53.13
C ALA A 109 -22.64 62.72 -53.15
N ALA A 110 -22.55 63.69 -52.25
CA ALA A 110 -23.28 64.96 -52.35
C ALA A 110 -22.52 66.03 -53.18
N PHE A 111 -21.33 65.68 -53.64
CA PHE A 111 -20.48 66.48 -54.52
C PHE A 111 -19.81 65.56 -55.54
N PHE A 112 -19.41 66.10 -56.70
CA PHE A 112 -18.82 65.30 -57.76
C PHE A 112 -17.39 64.84 -57.38
N PHE A 113 -17.14 63.53 -57.34
CA PHE A 113 -15.84 62.98 -56.95
C PHE A 113 -14.79 63.03 -58.07
N LEU A 114 -15.14 63.49 -59.27
CA LEU A 114 -14.18 63.80 -60.36
C LEU A 114 -13.21 62.65 -60.67
N ASN A 115 -13.70 61.41 -60.66
CA ASN A 115 -12.88 60.22 -60.87
C ASN A 115 -11.66 60.18 -59.90
N SER A 116 -11.93 60.41 -58.61
CA SER A 116 -10.89 60.47 -57.57
C SER A 116 -10.23 59.12 -57.38
N ARG A 117 -8.91 59.06 -57.50
CA ARG A 117 -8.12 57.86 -57.28
C ARG A 117 -7.63 57.80 -55.85
N TYR A 118 -8.09 56.80 -55.10
CA TYR A 118 -7.72 56.55 -53.71
C TYR A 118 -6.90 55.26 -53.57
N THR A 119 -6.04 55.27 -52.56
CA THR A 119 -5.31 54.10 -52.05
C THR A 119 -5.75 53.85 -50.61
N PHE A 120 -6.26 52.66 -50.31
CA PHE A 120 -6.67 52.26 -48.97
C PHE A 120 -6.67 50.74 -48.82
N MET A 121 -6.20 50.23 -47.68
CA MET A 121 -6.07 48.78 -47.41
C MET A 121 -5.47 48.00 -48.60
N ASN A 122 -4.30 48.44 -49.05
CA ASN A 122 -3.57 47.90 -50.20
C ASN A 122 -4.36 47.84 -51.52
N THR A 123 -5.47 48.57 -51.62
CA THR A 123 -6.29 48.65 -52.83
C THR A 123 -6.20 50.04 -53.42
N THR A 124 -6.02 50.12 -54.74
CA THR A 124 -6.22 51.36 -55.49
C THR A 124 -7.55 51.31 -56.22
N PHE A 125 -8.40 52.31 -56.06
CA PHE A 125 -9.70 52.38 -56.70
C PHE A 125 -10.07 53.81 -57.07
N ASN A 126 -11.01 53.96 -57.99
CA ASN A 126 -11.44 55.24 -58.52
C ASN A 126 -12.91 55.49 -58.17
N VAL A 127 -13.22 56.67 -57.64
CA VAL A 127 -14.57 57.12 -57.30
C VAL A 127 -15.02 58.13 -58.34
N GLY A 128 -15.86 57.67 -59.26
CA GLY A 128 -16.40 58.46 -60.38
C GLY A 128 -17.82 58.98 -60.15
N LEU A 129 -18.24 59.15 -58.90
CA LEU A 129 -19.63 59.46 -58.55
C LEU A 129 -20.00 60.93 -58.76
N ALA A 130 -21.20 61.13 -59.31
CA ALA A 130 -21.88 62.41 -59.40
C ALA A 130 -22.74 62.70 -58.16
N ASN A 131 -23.23 63.93 -58.07
CA ASN A 131 -24.10 64.36 -56.96
C ASN A 131 -25.37 63.48 -56.87
N GLY A 132 -25.68 63.01 -55.66
CA GLY A 132 -26.79 62.13 -55.33
C GLY A 132 -26.50 60.63 -55.53
N GLN A 133 -25.33 60.24 -56.07
CA GLN A 133 -25.01 58.84 -56.34
C GLN A 133 -24.35 58.14 -55.16
N SER A 134 -24.52 56.82 -55.10
CA SER A 134 -23.78 55.93 -54.18
C SER A 134 -23.21 54.75 -54.95
N ASP A 135 -22.07 54.25 -54.51
CA ASP A 135 -21.49 52.99 -55.01
C ASP A 135 -20.63 52.33 -53.93
N THR A 136 -20.30 51.06 -54.12
CA THR A 136 -19.48 50.26 -53.19
C THR A 136 -18.25 49.72 -53.89
N TYR A 137 -17.08 50.13 -53.38
CA TYR A 137 -15.80 49.77 -53.94
C TYR A 137 -15.22 48.57 -53.17
N PRO A 138 -15.00 47.41 -53.81
CA PRO A 138 -14.33 46.29 -53.17
C PRO A 138 -12.86 46.63 -52.91
N LEU A 139 -12.39 46.39 -51.69
CA LEU A 139 -11.00 46.58 -51.29
C LEU A 139 -10.25 45.26 -51.42
N SER A 140 -10.03 44.79 -52.65
CA SER A 140 -9.49 43.46 -52.94
C SER A 140 -8.07 43.22 -52.40
N GLY A 141 -7.28 44.27 -52.21
CA GLY A 141 -5.96 44.19 -51.59
C GLY A 141 -6.00 44.01 -50.06
N ALA A 142 -7.18 44.11 -49.43
CA ALA A 142 -7.34 43.98 -48.00
C ALA A 142 -7.36 42.52 -47.52
N THR A 143 -7.69 41.57 -48.40
CA THR A 143 -7.77 40.15 -48.03
C THR A 143 -6.42 39.64 -47.53
N GLY A 144 -6.41 39.01 -46.35
CA GLY A 144 -5.21 38.53 -45.67
C GLY A 144 -4.48 39.58 -44.82
N LEU A 145 -4.92 40.85 -44.83
CA LEU A 145 -4.34 41.89 -43.99
C LEU A 145 -4.58 41.58 -42.51
N GLN A 146 -3.51 41.54 -41.71
CA GLN A 146 -3.59 41.44 -40.25
C GLN A 146 -3.81 42.83 -39.67
N VAL A 147 -4.85 42.97 -38.84
CA VAL A 147 -5.15 44.22 -38.14
C VAL A 147 -5.23 43.98 -36.64
N THR A 148 -4.74 44.93 -35.85
CA THR A 148 -4.85 44.92 -34.39
C THR A 148 -5.91 45.91 -33.93
N GLN A 149 -6.71 45.56 -32.93
CA GLN A 149 -7.66 46.50 -32.31
C GLN A 149 -6.94 47.78 -31.89
N GLY A 150 -7.49 48.93 -32.27
CA GLY A 150 -6.86 50.24 -32.04
C GLY A 150 -5.88 50.69 -33.12
N GLN A 151 -5.53 49.83 -34.08
CA GLN A 151 -4.67 50.21 -35.20
C GLN A 151 -5.36 51.24 -36.10
N VAL A 152 -4.64 52.31 -36.45
CA VAL A 152 -5.12 53.31 -37.41
C VAL A 152 -4.85 52.82 -38.83
N LEU A 153 -5.92 52.67 -39.61
CA LEU A 153 -5.87 52.34 -41.03
C LEU A 153 -6.03 53.64 -41.83
N THR A 154 -5.05 53.96 -42.67
CA THR A 154 -5.01 55.23 -43.42
C THR A 154 -5.18 55.00 -44.91
N GLY A 155 -6.01 55.81 -45.54
CA GLY A 155 -6.16 55.91 -46.98
C GLY A 155 -5.87 57.32 -47.47
N SER A 156 -5.50 57.46 -48.74
CA SER A 156 -5.26 58.78 -49.32
C SER A 156 -5.40 58.79 -50.84
N GLY A 157 -5.66 59.96 -51.41
CA GLY A 157 -5.80 60.10 -52.85
C GLY A 157 -6.18 61.51 -53.29
N CYS A 158 -6.43 61.64 -54.58
CA CYS A 158 -6.80 62.89 -55.22
C CYS A 158 -7.82 62.68 -56.34
N THR A 159 -8.58 63.72 -56.62
CA THR A 159 -9.41 63.96 -57.81
C THR A 159 -8.60 63.85 -59.11
N ALA A 160 -9.32 63.78 -60.24
CA ALA A 160 -8.76 63.73 -61.59
C ALA A 160 -7.76 62.57 -61.78
N ASN A 161 -8.18 61.36 -61.40
CA ASN A 161 -7.38 60.13 -61.50
C ASN A 161 -6.02 60.20 -60.76
N GLY A 162 -5.95 60.97 -59.68
CA GLY A 162 -4.75 61.13 -58.85
C GLY A 162 -3.87 62.33 -59.22
N ASN A 163 -4.27 63.17 -60.17
CA ASN A 163 -3.49 64.34 -60.60
C ASN A 163 -3.51 65.49 -59.58
N CYS A 164 -4.47 65.50 -58.65
CA CYS A 164 -4.68 66.55 -57.65
C CYS A 164 -4.92 67.95 -58.27
N LEU A 165 -6.15 68.44 -58.19
CA LEU A 165 -6.56 69.72 -58.76
C LEU A 165 -6.33 70.87 -57.76
N PRO A 166 -5.37 71.78 -58.00
CA PRO A 166 -5.01 72.86 -57.05
C PRO A 166 -6.05 73.96 -56.90
N HIS A 167 -6.96 74.11 -57.89
CA HIS A 167 -7.91 75.22 -57.97
C HIS A 167 -9.31 74.73 -58.39
N GLY A 168 -10.34 75.50 -58.04
CA GLY A 168 -11.73 75.24 -58.44
C GLY A 168 -12.40 74.11 -57.65
N ASN A 169 -13.26 73.36 -58.34
CA ASN A 169 -14.10 72.29 -57.78
C ASN A 169 -13.35 70.96 -57.53
N GLY A 170 -12.07 71.03 -57.15
CA GLY A 170 -11.15 69.89 -57.03
C GLY A 170 -11.13 69.21 -55.66
N ASP A 171 -9.94 68.80 -55.21
CA ASP A 171 -9.73 68.00 -53.98
C ASP A 171 -10.30 68.67 -52.72
N ARG A 172 -10.14 69.99 -52.63
CA ARG A 172 -10.61 70.77 -51.47
C ARG A 172 -12.13 70.66 -51.30
N LYS A 173 -12.90 70.63 -52.40
CA LYS A 173 -14.36 70.52 -52.33
C LYS A 173 -14.83 69.12 -51.93
N VAL A 174 -14.15 68.08 -52.41
CA VAL A 174 -14.39 66.70 -51.96
C VAL A 174 -14.04 66.55 -50.47
N TYR A 175 -12.94 67.15 -50.03
CA TYR A 175 -12.58 67.19 -48.60
C TYR A 175 -13.66 67.90 -47.77
N GLU A 176 -14.09 69.10 -48.18
CA GLU A 176 -15.13 69.87 -47.47
C GLU A 176 -16.45 69.11 -47.41
N SER A 177 -16.85 68.42 -48.49
CA SER A 177 -18.08 67.62 -48.50
C SER A 177 -18.01 66.40 -47.58
N LEU A 178 -16.84 65.77 -47.43
CA LEU A 178 -16.62 64.66 -46.49
C LEU A 178 -16.55 65.15 -45.04
N VAL A 179 -15.86 66.27 -44.76
CA VAL A 179 -15.74 66.80 -43.39
C VAL A 179 -17.07 67.31 -42.86
N SER A 180 -17.90 67.92 -43.71
CA SER A 180 -19.25 68.36 -43.35
C SER A 180 -20.25 67.22 -43.18
N GLY A 181 -19.90 65.99 -43.59
CA GLY A 181 -20.80 64.85 -43.61
C GLY A 181 -21.81 64.85 -44.77
N ALA A 182 -21.73 65.80 -45.70
CA ALA A 182 -22.59 65.83 -46.88
C ALA A 182 -22.32 64.63 -47.80
N SER A 183 -21.05 64.33 -48.07
CA SER A 183 -20.62 63.07 -48.67
C SER A 183 -20.17 62.12 -47.57
N THR A 184 -20.43 60.82 -47.71
CA THR A 184 -20.16 59.86 -46.62
C THR A 184 -19.38 58.64 -47.10
N PHE A 185 -18.52 58.13 -46.22
CA PHE A 185 -17.77 56.89 -46.39
C PHE A 185 -18.24 55.89 -45.34
N THR A 186 -18.49 54.64 -45.73
CA THR A 186 -18.81 53.54 -44.81
C THR A 186 -17.94 52.35 -45.17
N LEU A 187 -17.10 51.90 -44.24
CA LEU A 187 -16.24 50.73 -44.45
C LEU A 187 -16.92 49.50 -43.84
N LYS A 188 -17.06 48.45 -44.63
CA LYS A 188 -17.48 47.12 -44.17
C LYS A 188 -16.29 46.17 -44.25
N LEU A 189 -16.03 45.46 -43.17
CA LEU A 189 -14.98 44.45 -43.06
C LEU A 189 -15.62 43.14 -42.60
N ARG A 190 -15.29 42.05 -43.29
CA ARG A 190 -15.51 40.70 -42.77
C ARG A 190 -14.18 40.21 -42.21
N MET A 191 -14.13 39.99 -40.91
CA MET A 191 -12.90 39.67 -40.19
C MET A 191 -12.93 38.25 -39.64
N LYS A 192 -11.85 37.51 -39.88
CA LYS A 192 -11.55 36.26 -39.21
C LYS A 192 -10.82 36.55 -37.90
N VAL A 193 -11.50 36.38 -36.78
CA VAL A 193 -11.01 36.62 -35.42
C VAL A 193 -10.71 35.28 -34.77
N ARG A 194 -9.57 35.18 -34.10
CA ARG A 194 -9.19 33.98 -33.35
C ARG A 194 -9.67 34.12 -31.92
N ASP A 195 -10.62 33.28 -31.53
CA ASP A 195 -11.04 33.13 -30.14
C ASP A 195 -10.31 31.93 -29.51
N LYS A 196 -10.24 31.93 -28.18
CA LYS A 196 -9.76 30.79 -27.42
C LYS A 196 -10.73 30.48 -26.29
N GLU A 197 -10.89 29.21 -26.01
CA GLU A 197 -11.71 28.69 -24.93
C GLU A 197 -10.86 27.70 -24.14
N TRP A 198 -10.84 27.86 -22.82
CA TRP A 198 -10.16 26.91 -21.96
C TRP A 198 -11.06 25.71 -21.69
N VAL A 199 -10.56 24.53 -22.01
CA VAL A 199 -11.29 23.27 -21.84
C VAL A 199 -10.72 22.56 -20.62
N PRO A 200 -11.46 22.51 -19.49
CA PRO A 200 -10.98 21.83 -18.29
C PRO A 200 -10.98 20.31 -18.49
N ARG A 201 -10.03 19.64 -17.84
CA ARG A 201 -9.95 18.19 -17.71
C ARG A 201 -9.50 17.81 -16.30
N VAL A 202 -9.83 16.60 -15.88
CA VAL A 202 -9.38 16.05 -14.60
C VAL A 202 -8.16 15.19 -14.81
N GLU A 203 -7.10 15.46 -14.06
CA GLU A 203 -5.93 14.60 -13.95
C GLU A 203 -5.81 14.06 -12.53
N TRP A 204 -5.60 12.76 -12.42
CA TRP A 204 -5.46 12.07 -11.15
C TRP A 204 -3.99 11.88 -10.81
N VAL A 205 -3.61 12.31 -9.61
CA VAL A 205 -2.29 12.07 -9.05
C VAL A 205 -2.43 11.02 -7.97
N GLU A 206 -1.66 9.94 -8.09
CA GLU A 206 -1.60 8.86 -7.12
C GLU A 206 -0.33 8.96 -6.28
N SER A 207 -0.48 8.72 -4.98
CA SER A 207 0.61 8.64 -4.01
C SER A 207 0.42 7.41 -3.13
N CYS A 208 1.45 6.57 -3.05
CA CYS A 208 1.46 5.36 -2.24
C CYS A 208 2.78 5.30 -1.47
N PRO A 209 2.75 5.07 -0.14
CA PRO A 209 3.96 4.90 0.66
C PRO A 209 4.65 3.54 0.44
N PHE A 210 4.00 2.64 -0.30
CA PHE A 210 4.44 1.28 -0.59
C PHE A 210 4.32 0.98 -2.08
N ASN A 211 4.87 -0.15 -2.51
CA ASN A 211 4.70 -0.61 -3.87
C ASN A 211 3.35 -1.30 -4.08
N LYS A 212 2.46 -0.73 -4.89
CA LYS A 212 1.15 -1.32 -5.20
C LYS A 212 1.20 -2.75 -5.76
N ALA A 213 2.29 -3.12 -6.44
CA ALA A 213 2.46 -4.49 -6.94
C ALA A 213 2.56 -5.53 -5.80
N ASP A 214 2.93 -5.09 -4.59
CA ASP A 214 3.05 -5.95 -3.42
C ASP A 214 1.70 -6.24 -2.77
N GLY A 215 0.64 -5.51 -3.13
CA GLY A 215 -0.67 -5.60 -2.48
C GLY A 215 -1.82 -5.92 -3.42
N VAL A 216 -2.87 -6.49 -2.85
CA VAL A 216 -4.16 -6.70 -3.53
C VAL A 216 -5.13 -5.61 -3.07
N LEU A 217 -5.72 -4.89 -4.02
CA LEU A 217 -6.76 -3.90 -3.72
C LEU A 217 -7.97 -4.62 -3.11
N THR A 218 -8.33 -4.24 -1.89
CA THR A 218 -9.46 -4.83 -1.14
C THR A 218 -10.63 -3.88 -0.97
N GLY A 219 -10.41 -2.58 -1.14
CA GLY A 219 -11.47 -1.59 -1.03
C GLY A 219 -11.02 -0.21 -1.50
N THR A 220 -11.99 0.62 -1.85
CA THR A 220 -11.80 2.01 -2.25
C THR A 220 -12.83 2.85 -1.50
N GLU A 221 -12.36 3.85 -0.75
CA GLU A 221 -13.22 4.80 -0.04
C GLU A 221 -13.08 6.20 -0.64
N CYS A 222 -14.19 6.93 -0.70
CA CYS A 222 -14.16 8.34 -1.11
C CYS A 222 -13.72 9.19 0.08
N SER A 223 -12.54 9.80 -0.01
CA SER A 223 -11.93 10.64 1.03
C SER A 223 -12.28 12.12 0.90
N GLU A 224 -12.52 12.63 -0.32
CA GLU A 224 -13.06 13.97 -0.57
C GLU A 224 -14.37 13.84 -1.36
N PRO A 225 -15.53 14.25 -0.78
CA PRO A 225 -16.84 14.07 -1.37
C PRO A 225 -16.94 14.54 -2.83
N GLY A 226 -17.74 13.84 -3.63
CA GLY A 226 -18.07 14.26 -4.98
C GLY A 226 -18.82 15.58 -5.05
N GLY A 227 -18.89 16.14 -6.24
CA GLY A 227 -19.62 17.38 -6.51
C GLY A 227 -19.13 18.08 -7.76
N THR A 228 -19.85 19.14 -8.14
CA THR A 228 -19.47 20.01 -9.24
C THR A 228 -18.55 21.12 -8.73
N LYS A 229 -17.32 21.16 -9.24
CA LYS A 229 -16.42 22.30 -9.09
C LYS A 229 -16.62 23.23 -10.28
N THR A 230 -16.74 24.53 -10.02
CA THR A 230 -16.94 25.56 -11.03
C THR A 230 -15.85 26.60 -10.95
N GLY A 231 -15.64 27.33 -12.05
CA GLY A 231 -14.74 28.47 -12.07
C GLY A 231 -14.95 29.31 -13.31
N VAL A 232 -14.12 30.34 -13.46
CA VAL A 232 -14.16 31.25 -14.61
C VAL A 232 -12.75 31.39 -15.13
N MET A 233 -12.56 31.24 -16.44
CA MET A 233 -11.30 31.55 -17.11
C MET A 233 -11.57 32.54 -18.25
N GLU A 234 -10.92 33.71 -18.18
CA GLU A 234 -11.12 34.83 -19.13
C GLU A 234 -12.60 35.19 -19.35
N GLY A 235 -13.40 35.19 -18.28
CA GLY A 235 -14.83 35.53 -18.33
C GLY A 235 -15.75 34.40 -18.81
N LYS A 236 -15.21 33.28 -19.31
CA LYS A 236 -16.00 32.09 -19.67
C LYS A 236 -16.11 31.15 -18.47
N PRO A 237 -17.32 30.79 -18.03
CA PRO A 237 -17.51 29.86 -16.93
C PRO A 237 -17.19 28.43 -17.35
N TRP A 238 -16.66 27.64 -16.44
CA TRP A 238 -16.46 26.20 -16.61
C TRP A 238 -16.99 25.44 -15.40
N ASN A 239 -17.36 24.18 -15.61
CA ASN A 239 -17.76 23.28 -14.54
C ASN A 239 -17.27 21.85 -14.83
N ILE A 240 -16.88 21.14 -13.79
CA ILE A 240 -16.57 19.72 -13.83
C ILE A 240 -17.23 19.05 -12.64
N THR A 241 -17.91 17.93 -12.91
CA THR A 241 -18.48 17.06 -11.87
C THR A 241 -17.64 15.81 -11.74
N GLN A 242 -17.33 15.44 -10.49
CA GLN A 242 -16.75 14.15 -10.15
C GLN A 242 -17.59 13.46 -9.09
N ALA A 243 -17.62 12.12 -9.14
CA ALA A 243 -18.27 11.31 -8.11
C ALA A 243 -17.53 11.37 -6.76
N CYS A 244 -16.23 11.67 -6.79
CA CYS A 244 -15.37 11.88 -5.64
C CYS A 244 -14.13 12.66 -6.12
N TRP A 245 -13.63 13.58 -5.31
CA TRP A 245 -12.45 14.38 -5.67
C TRP A 245 -11.13 13.79 -5.16
N ALA A 246 -11.20 12.88 -4.19
CA ALA A 246 -10.04 12.12 -3.73
C ALA A 246 -10.48 10.76 -3.21
N TYR A 247 -9.82 9.70 -3.63
CA TYR A 247 -10.05 8.35 -3.10
C TYR A 247 -8.89 7.90 -2.24
N ARG A 248 -9.20 7.08 -1.24
CA ARG A 248 -8.23 6.28 -0.50
C ARG A 248 -8.48 4.82 -0.82
N ASP A 249 -7.47 4.18 -1.40
CA ASP A 249 -7.51 2.79 -1.83
C ASP A 249 -6.79 1.93 -0.80
N LYS A 250 -7.46 0.90 -0.29
CA LYS A 250 -6.96 -0.03 0.72
C LYS A 250 -6.39 -1.28 0.06
N TYR A 251 -5.10 -1.54 0.28
CA TYR A 251 -4.40 -2.71 -0.21
C TYR A 251 -4.02 -3.63 0.94
N VAL A 252 -4.15 -4.94 0.75
CA VAL A 252 -3.57 -5.95 1.63
C VAL A 252 -2.27 -6.43 1.01
N THR A 253 -1.14 -6.13 1.64
CA THR A 253 0.22 -6.49 1.17
C THR A 253 0.74 -7.80 1.77
N GLN A 254 0.11 -8.25 2.86
CA GLN A 254 0.30 -9.58 3.42
C GLN A 254 -1.01 -10.06 4.04
N SER A 255 -1.44 -11.26 3.66
CA SER A 255 -2.57 -11.94 4.33
C SER A 255 -2.11 -12.55 5.64
N ALA A 256 -2.96 -12.51 6.67
CA ALA A 256 -2.71 -13.26 7.89
C ALA A 256 -2.65 -14.77 7.60
N ASP A 257 -1.72 -15.45 8.24
CA ASP A 257 -1.61 -16.90 8.24
C ASP A 257 -1.40 -17.34 9.69
N ASN A 258 -2.29 -18.19 10.20
CA ASN A 258 -2.17 -18.68 11.57
C ASN A 258 -0.94 -19.58 11.75
N GLY A 259 -0.33 -20.06 10.67
CA GLY A 259 0.91 -20.82 10.74
C GLY A 259 0.84 -21.99 11.72
N THR A 260 1.88 -22.15 12.53
CA THR A 260 1.93 -23.16 13.61
C THR A 260 0.93 -22.92 14.74
N CYS A 261 0.25 -21.77 14.78
CA CYS A 261 -0.80 -21.47 15.75
C CYS A 261 -2.16 -22.07 15.40
N GLN A 262 -2.36 -22.57 14.16
CA GLN A 262 -3.67 -23.04 13.70
C GLN A 262 -4.30 -24.07 14.67
N LYS A 263 -3.49 -25.02 15.19
CA LYS A 263 -3.96 -26.03 16.14
C LYS A 263 -4.50 -25.46 17.47
N TYR A 264 -4.02 -24.28 17.88
CA TYR A 264 -4.49 -23.60 19.10
C TYR A 264 -5.65 -22.64 18.80
N VAL A 265 -5.69 -22.07 17.59
CA VAL A 265 -6.83 -21.26 17.11
C VAL A 265 -8.09 -22.11 17.00
N ASP A 266 -7.97 -23.33 16.48
CA ASP A 266 -9.10 -24.24 16.28
C ASP A 266 -9.54 -24.93 17.58
N ASN A 267 -8.75 -24.84 18.65
CA ASN A 267 -9.06 -25.46 19.93
C ASN A 267 -9.84 -24.50 20.84
N PRO A 268 -11.13 -24.75 21.13
CA PRO A 268 -11.94 -23.86 21.97
C PRO A 268 -11.47 -23.81 23.43
N ALA A 269 -10.65 -24.76 23.89
CA ALA A 269 -10.04 -24.74 25.22
C ALA A 269 -8.84 -23.77 25.31
N CYS A 270 -8.39 -23.21 24.18
CA CYS A 270 -7.26 -22.30 24.10
C CYS A 270 -7.71 -20.84 23.95
N THR A 271 -7.08 -19.93 24.69
CA THR A 271 -7.27 -18.48 24.54
C THR A 271 -5.92 -17.80 24.34
N LEU A 272 -5.86 -16.86 23.40
CA LEU A 272 -4.65 -16.06 23.17
C LEU A 272 -4.32 -15.21 24.42
N ALA A 273 -3.16 -15.44 25.01
CA ALA A 273 -2.69 -14.78 26.23
C ALA A 273 -1.76 -13.60 25.94
N SER A 274 -0.83 -13.72 24.98
CA SER A 274 0.11 -12.65 24.65
C SER A 274 0.59 -12.71 23.20
N ARG A 275 1.11 -11.59 22.71
CA ARG A 275 1.74 -11.44 21.39
C ARG A 275 3.08 -10.74 21.52
N GLN A 276 4.06 -11.16 20.73
CA GLN A 276 5.34 -10.48 20.59
C GLN A 276 5.74 -10.48 19.12
N CYS A 277 6.02 -9.30 18.56
CA CYS A 277 6.47 -9.24 17.17
C CYS A 277 7.86 -9.87 17.03
N ALA A 278 8.02 -10.74 16.03
CA ALA A 278 9.29 -11.35 15.69
C ALA A 278 10.13 -10.42 14.80
N PHE A 279 9.50 -9.79 13.79
CA PHE A 279 10.14 -8.78 12.96
C PHE A 279 9.12 -7.86 12.28
N TYR A 280 9.59 -6.66 11.98
CA TYR A 280 8.82 -5.56 11.40
C TYR A 280 9.18 -5.36 9.92
N SER A 281 8.30 -4.69 9.19
CA SER A 281 8.60 -4.12 7.87
C SER A 281 9.51 -2.90 8.02
N ASP A 282 10.05 -2.41 6.91
CA ASP A 282 10.85 -1.17 6.89
C ASP A 282 10.01 0.04 7.35
N GLU A 283 8.69 -0.01 7.19
CA GLU A 283 7.73 1.00 7.66
C GLU A 283 7.28 0.81 9.12
N GLY A 284 7.79 -0.21 9.83
CA GLY A 284 7.48 -0.46 11.24
C GLY A 284 6.22 -1.28 11.49
N THR A 285 5.62 -1.90 10.46
CA THR A 285 4.47 -2.79 10.63
C THR A 285 4.94 -4.19 11.02
N CYS A 286 4.36 -4.79 12.07
CA CYS A 286 4.70 -6.16 12.44
C CYS A 286 4.30 -7.11 11.31
N LEU A 287 5.24 -7.89 10.76
CA LEU A 287 5.00 -8.85 9.68
C LEU A 287 4.78 -10.27 10.20
N HIS A 288 5.36 -10.57 11.37
CA HIS A 288 5.30 -11.90 11.96
C HIS A 288 5.37 -11.79 13.47
N GLU A 289 4.60 -12.61 14.17
CA GLU A 289 4.54 -12.59 15.63
C GLU A 289 4.59 -13.98 16.24
N TYR A 290 5.15 -14.01 17.45
CA TYR A 290 4.98 -15.06 18.43
C TYR A 290 3.67 -14.83 19.17
N ALA A 291 2.78 -15.82 19.14
CA ALA A 291 1.53 -15.82 19.87
C ALA A 291 1.56 -16.92 20.93
N THR A 292 1.24 -16.56 22.17
CA THR A 292 1.13 -17.52 23.28
C THR A 292 -0.34 -17.78 23.57
N TYR A 293 -0.75 -19.03 23.47
CA TYR A 293 -2.09 -19.49 23.82
C TYR A 293 -2.06 -20.18 25.18
N SER A 294 -2.97 -19.82 26.07
CA SER A 294 -3.23 -20.55 27.31
C SER A 294 -4.37 -21.53 27.08
N CYS A 295 -4.07 -22.83 27.18
CA CYS A 295 -5.01 -23.90 26.90
C CYS A 295 -5.37 -24.66 28.18
N GLU A 296 -6.69 -24.82 28.40
CA GLU A 296 -7.24 -25.57 29.52
C GLU A 296 -7.26 -27.08 29.21
N SER A 297 -6.63 -27.88 30.05
CA SER A 297 -6.83 -29.33 30.12
C SER A 297 -7.68 -29.68 31.33
N ARG A 298 -8.75 -30.44 31.11
CA ARG A 298 -9.66 -30.89 32.17
C ARG A 298 -9.39 -32.34 32.51
N THR A 299 -9.15 -32.59 33.78
CA THR A 299 -9.09 -33.95 34.31
C THR A 299 -10.23 -34.11 35.31
N SER A 300 -11.04 -35.14 35.11
CA SER A 300 -12.16 -35.48 35.98
C SER A 300 -11.86 -36.79 36.68
N GLY A 301 -11.72 -36.75 38.01
CA GLY A 301 -11.45 -37.94 38.82
C GLY A 301 -12.52 -38.15 39.87
N LYS A 302 -12.70 -39.41 40.31
CA LYS A 302 -13.55 -39.72 41.47
C LYS A 302 -12.71 -39.61 42.73
N VAL A 303 -13.09 -38.70 43.61
CA VAL A 303 -12.45 -38.56 44.92
C VAL A 303 -13.42 -38.93 46.05
N MET A 304 -12.89 -39.43 47.14
CA MET A 304 -13.62 -39.51 48.41
C MET A 304 -13.26 -38.30 49.25
N VAL A 305 -14.26 -37.49 49.61
CA VAL A 305 -14.09 -36.37 50.55
C VAL A 305 -14.56 -36.83 51.92
N CYS A 306 -13.64 -36.94 52.88
CA CYS A 306 -13.88 -37.41 54.24
C CYS A 306 -13.44 -36.33 55.24
N GLY A 307 -14.36 -35.62 55.89
CA GLY A 307 -14.03 -34.72 57.00
C GLY A 307 -13.02 -33.60 56.67
N GLY A 308 -12.94 -33.17 55.40
CA GLY A 308 -12.00 -32.13 54.93
C GLY A 308 -10.83 -32.67 54.09
N ASP A 309 -10.54 -33.96 54.17
CA ASP A 309 -9.47 -34.62 53.40
C ASP A 309 -10.00 -35.22 52.09
N VAL A 310 -9.21 -35.13 51.03
CA VAL A 310 -9.55 -35.61 49.67
C VAL A 310 -8.66 -36.80 49.30
N PHE A 311 -9.27 -37.95 49.04
CA PHE A 311 -8.58 -39.19 48.66
C PHE A 311 -8.89 -39.59 47.21
N CYS A 312 -7.85 -39.82 46.40
CA CYS A 312 -7.97 -40.24 45.01
C CYS A 312 -8.22 -41.74 44.89
N LEU A 313 -9.36 -42.13 44.30
CA LEU A 313 -9.75 -43.54 44.21
C LEU A 313 -9.20 -44.26 42.96
N ASP A 314 -8.85 -43.51 41.91
CA ASP A 314 -8.49 -44.04 40.58
C ASP A 314 -7.01 -43.81 40.21
N GLY A 315 -6.23 -43.16 41.09
CA GLY A 315 -4.82 -42.82 40.85
C GLY A 315 -4.60 -41.74 39.78
N GLU A 316 -5.66 -41.22 39.13
CA GLU A 316 -5.52 -40.19 38.11
C GLU A 316 -5.27 -38.80 38.70
N CYS A 317 -5.67 -38.55 39.95
CA CYS A 317 -5.43 -37.28 40.62
C CYS A 317 -4.08 -37.16 41.37
N ASP A 318 -3.30 -38.24 41.48
CA ASP A 318 -1.91 -38.17 41.96
C ASP A 318 -0.94 -37.61 40.91
N LYS A 319 -1.25 -37.79 39.61
CA LYS A 319 -0.46 -37.20 38.51
C LYS A 319 -0.38 -35.66 38.61
N ALA A 320 -1.38 -35.04 39.24
CA ALA A 320 -1.48 -33.60 39.43
C ALA A 320 -0.64 -33.05 40.61
N GLN A 321 -0.11 -33.90 41.50
CA GLN A 321 0.86 -33.48 42.53
C GLN A 321 2.31 -33.48 42.02
N SER A 322 2.62 -34.31 41.02
CA SER A 322 4.00 -34.55 40.56
C SER A 322 4.52 -33.59 39.49
N GLY A 323 3.97 -32.37 39.37
CA GLY A 323 4.35 -31.36 38.37
C GLY A 323 5.83 -30.92 38.36
N LYS A 324 6.72 -31.60 39.09
CA LYS A 324 8.17 -31.56 38.94
C LYS A 324 8.64 -32.86 38.30
N ASN A 325 8.86 -32.81 36.99
CA ASN A 325 9.59 -33.84 36.26
C ASN A 325 11.06 -33.84 36.75
N SER A 326 11.37 -34.62 37.79
CA SER A 326 12.71 -34.73 38.39
C SER A 326 13.75 -35.30 37.43
N ASP A 327 13.32 -35.96 36.36
CA ASP A 327 14.17 -36.65 35.39
C ASP A 327 14.91 -35.70 34.44
N PHE A 328 14.48 -34.44 34.33
CA PHE A 328 15.17 -33.46 33.50
C PHE A 328 16.50 -32.99 34.14
N GLY A 329 16.62 -33.05 35.47
CA GLY A 329 17.88 -32.76 36.16
C GLY A 329 19.00 -33.73 35.75
N GLU A 330 18.65 -34.99 35.52
CA GLU A 330 19.58 -36.02 35.07
C GLU A 330 20.00 -35.80 33.60
N ALA A 331 19.06 -35.49 32.71
CA ALA A 331 19.36 -35.16 31.32
C ALA A 331 20.21 -33.88 31.17
N VAL A 332 19.95 -32.84 31.97
CA VAL A 332 20.76 -31.60 32.01
C VAL A 332 22.16 -31.89 32.57
N SER A 333 22.29 -32.78 33.56
CA SER A 333 23.60 -33.18 34.08
C SER A 333 24.44 -33.95 33.04
N GLN A 334 23.79 -34.79 32.22
CA GLN A 334 24.45 -35.48 31.11
C GLN A 334 24.86 -34.52 29.99
N LEU A 335 24.04 -33.52 29.67
CA LEU A 335 24.40 -32.46 28.71
C LEU A 335 25.56 -31.58 29.21
N ALA A 336 25.58 -31.25 30.51
CA ALA A 336 26.69 -30.54 31.13
C ALA A 336 27.99 -31.37 31.13
N ALA A 337 27.89 -32.69 31.35
CA ALA A 337 29.01 -33.62 31.23
C ALA A 337 29.51 -33.72 29.78
N LEU A 338 28.61 -33.75 28.79
CA LEU A 338 28.95 -33.74 27.36
C LEU A 338 29.62 -32.42 26.94
N ALA A 339 29.14 -31.29 27.47
CA ALA A 339 29.74 -29.97 27.26
C ALA A 339 31.15 -29.89 27.86
N ALA A 340 31.35 -30.42 29.07
CA ALA A 340 32.66 -30.52 29.70
C ALA A 340 33.63 -31.39 28.86
N ALA A 341 33.18 -32.56 28.41
CA ALA A 341 33.97 -33.42 27.53
C ALA A 341 34.29 -32.75 26.17
N GLY A 342 33.37 -31.96 25.62
CA GLY A 342 33.59 -31.17 24.42
C GLY A 342 34.66 -30.08 24.59
N LYS A 343 34.79 -29.51 25.79
CA LYS A 343 35.81 -28.51 26.12
C LYS A 343 37.22 -29.09 26.03
N ASP A 344 37.41 -30.29 26.57
CA ASP A 344 38.70 -30.99 26.58
C ASP A 344 39.11 -31.40 25.16
N VAL A 345 38.17 -31.84 24.32
CA VAL A 345 38.42 -32.20 22.92
C VAL A 345 38.75 -30.97 22.06
N ALA A 346 38.06 -29.83 22.27
CA ALA A 346 38.34 -28.59 21.57
C ALA A 346 39.75 -28.05 21.89
N ALA A 347 40.17 -28.15 23.15
CA ALA A 347 41.50 -27.74 23.61
C ALA A 347 42.64 -28.63 23.07
N LEU A 348 42.37 -29.92 22.82
CA LEU A 348 43.36 -30.88 22.33
C LEU A 348 43.61 -30.82 20.82
N ASN A 349 42.60 -30.45 20.01
CA ASN A 349 42.68 -30.53 18.54
C ASN A 349 42.47 -29.19 17.82
N GLY A 350 42.22 -28.09 18.53
CA GLY A 350 41.94 -26.78 17.91
C GLY A 350 40.64 -26.76 17.09
N VAL A 351 39.75 -27.74 17.29
CA VAL A 351 38.46 -27.87 16.59
C VAL A 351 37.39 -27.13 17.39
N ASP A 352 36.70 -26.18 16.75
CA ASP A 352 35.56 -25.47 17.31
C ASP A 352 34.34 -26.41 17.38
N VAL A 353 34.18 -27.09 18.52
CA VAL A 353 33.06 -28.00 18.78
C VAL A 353 31.81 -27.19 19.11
N ARG A 354 30.77 -27.34 18.27
CA ARG A 354 29.49 -26.65 18.43
C ARG A 354 28.34 -27.65 18.53
N ALA A 355 27.45 -27.44 19.51
CA ALA A 355 26.25 -28.23 19.70
C ALA A 355 25.04 -27.56 19.03
N PHE A 356 23.99 -28.34 18.74
CA PHE A 356 22.71 -27.82 18.23
C PHE A 356 22.85 -26.98 16.94
N THR A 357 23.72 -27.41 16.02
CA THR A 357 23.90 -26.74 14.73
C THR A 357 22.62 -26.69 13.92
N GLY A 358 22.45 -25.63 13.13
CA GLY A 358 21.34 -25.51 12.19
C GLY A 358 21.79 -25.00 10.83
N GLU A 359 20.87 -25.02 9.88
CA GLU A 359 21.10 -24.58 8.51
C GLU A 359 20.17 -23.42 8.14
N ALA A 360 20.70 -22.47 7.37
CA ALA A 360 19.90 -21.41 6.78
C ALA A 360 19.03 -21.97 5.66
N LYS A 361 17.71 -21.79 5.78
CA LYS A 361 16.72 -22.17 4.77
C LYS A 361 15.91 -20.95 4.34
N PHE A 362 15.40 -20.98 3.11
CA PHE A 362 14.67 -19.87 2.53
C PHE A 362 13.41 -20.35 1.81
N CYS A 363 12.36 -19.55 1.87
CA CYS A 363 11.17 -19.73 1.03
C CYS A 363 10.78 -18.43 0.34
N ARG A 364 10.12 -18.56 -0.80
CA ARG A 364 9.68 -17.44 -1.62
C ARG A 364 8.24 -17.04 -1.29
N LYS A 365 8.02 -15.73 -1.21
CA LYS A 365 6.71 -15.09 -1.27
C LYS A 365 6.64 -14.29 -2.57
N ALA A 366 5.73 -14.66 -3.46
CA ALA A 366 5.42 -13.84 -4.63
C ALA A 366 4.58 -12.63 -4.20
N ALA A 367 4.84 -11.47 -4.79
CA ALA A 367 3.97 -10.31 -4.67
C ALA A 367 2.61 -10.65 -5.32
N ALA A 368 1.51 -10.46 -4.57
CA ALA A 368 0.12 -10.71 -4.94
C ALA A 368 -0.27 -12.16 -5.39
N GLY A 369 -1.06 -12.83 -4.55
CA GLY A 369 -2.13 -13.74 -5.00
C GLY A 369 -1.81 -15.16 -5.50
N PHE A 370 -0.58 -15.58 -5.81
CA PHE A 370 -0.40 -16.91 -6.45
C PHE A 370 0.76 -17.81 -6.01
N SER A 371 1.56 -17.47 -4.99
CA SER A 371 2.39 -18.47 -4.28
C SER A 371 3.03 -17.89 -3.01
N ASN A 372 2.49 -18.25 -1.84
CA ASN A 372 3.19 -18.11 -0.56
C ASN A 372 3.82 -19.46 -0.21
N CYS A 373 5.05 -19.70 -0.69
CA CYS A 373 5.79 -20.93 -0.40
C CYS A 373 6.35 -20.97 1.03
N CYS A 374 6.00 -19.98 1.86
CA CYS A 374 6.39 -19.91 3.26
C CYS A 374 5.30 -20.37 4.24
N LYS A 375 4.15 -20.84 3.76
CA LYS A 375 3.02 -21.31 4.58
C LYS A 375 3.37 -22.59 5.35
N ASP A 376 2.81 -22.76 6.55
CA ASP A 376 3.11 -23.90 7.45
C ASP A 376 2.39 -25.22 7.12
N GLY A 377 1.51 -25.25 6.11
CA GLY A 377 0.72 -26.44 5.79
C GLY A 377 -0.17 -26.28 4.55
N GLY A 378 -0.95 -27.31 4.20
CA GLY A 378 -1.93 -27.26 3.09
C GLY A 378 -1.40 -27.64 1.69
N TRP A 379 -0.19 -28.22 1.62
CA TRP A 379 0.56 -28.51 0.38
C TRP A 379 -0.09 -29.49 -0.61
N GLY A 380 -1.23 -30.10 -0.26
CA GLY A 380 -1.93 -31.11 -1.06
C GLY A 380 -3.14 -30.62 -1.87
N GLN A 381 -3.70 -29.43 -1.59
CA GLN A 381 -4.94 -28.95 -2.26
C GLN A 381 -4.96 -27.48 -2.69
N ASP A 382 -3.98 -26.65 -2.28
CA ASP A 382 -3.98 -25.22 -2.64
C ASP A 382 -3.40 -24.98 -4.06
N VAL A 383 -4.22 -24.44 -4.96
CA VAL A 383 -3.98 -24.19 -6.41
C VAL A 383 -2.69 -23.37 -6.71
N GLY A 384 -2.11 -22.68 -5.73
CA GLY A 384 -0.88 -21.87 -5.86
C GLY A 384 0.43 -22.54 -5.42
N LEU A 385 0.38 -23.70 -4.75
CA LEU A 385 1.57 -24.33 -4.12
C LEU A 385 2.32 -25.30 -5.04
N ALA A 386 1.79 -25.61 -6.23
CA ALA A 386 2.46 -26.43 -7.24
C ALA A 386 3.78 -25.82 -7.74
N LYS A 387 3.97 -24.50 -7.59
CA LYS A 387 5.16 -23.75 -8.02
C LYS A 387 6.28 -23.68 -6.98
N CYS A 388 6.04 -24.17 -5.76
CA CYS A 388 7.05 -24.24 -4.71
C CYS A 388 8.00 -25.41 -4.95
N ASN A 389 9.30 -25.18 -4.75
CA ASN A 389 10.32 -26.21 -4.96
C ASN A 389 10.34 -27.21 -3.79
N SER A 390 11.12 -28.29 -3.92
CA SER A 390 11.21 -29.34 -2.90
C SER A 390 11.77 -28.85 -1.56
N GLU A 391 12.72 -27.92 -1.57
CA GLU A 391 13.30 -27.33 -0.36
C GLU A 391 12.26 -26.50 0.41
N GLU A 392 11.44 -25.73 -0.29
CA GLU A 392 10.34 -24.95 0.29
C GLU A 392 9.29 -25.85 0.95
N LYS A 393 8.97 -26.98 0.31
CA LYS A 393 8.06 -28.00 0.87
C LYS A 393 8.64 -28.66 2.11
N ALA A 394 9.93 -29.01 2.08
CA ALA A 394 10.64 -29.61 3.22
C ALA A 394 10.71 -28.63 4.40
N LEU A 395 10.96 -27.35 4.11
CA LEU A 395 10.92 -26.28 5.10
C LEU A 395 9.53 -26.16 5.72
N GLY A 396 8.46 -26.21 4.94
CA GLY A 396 7.08 -26.24 5.47
C GLY A 396 6.86 -27.35 6.50
N LYS A 397 7.31 -28.57 6.20
CA LYS A 397 7.23 -29.70 7.15
C LYS A 397 8.10 -29.48 8.39
N ALA A 398 9.29 -28.90 8.24
CA ALA A 398 10.16 -28.58 9.36
C ALA A 398 9.52 -27.53 10.29
N LYS A 399 8.80 -26.55 9.73
CA LYS A 399 8.04 -25.55 10.50
C LYS A 399 6.87 -26.18 11.26
N ASP A 400 6.08 -27.05 10.61
CA ASP A 400 4.99 -27.81 11.25
C ASP A 400 5.51 -28.68 12.42
N ASN A 401 6.69 -29.28 12.23
CA ASN A 401 7.41 -30.02 13.26
C ASN A 401 8.12 -29.14 14.31
N LYS A 402 7.93 -27.81 14.28
CA LYS A 402 8.55 -26.82 15.19
C LYS A 402 10.09 -26.95 15.26
N LEU A 403 10.74 -27.19 14.12
CA LEU A 403 12.20 -27.34 14.00
C LEU A 403 12.91 -26.07 13.53
N THR A 404 12.17 -24.97 13.35
CA THR A 404 12.69 -23.76 12.73
C THR A 404 12.59 -22.56 13.66
N VAL A 405 13.49 -21.59 13.47
CA VAL A 405 13.37 -20.23 14.00
C VAL A 405 13.32 -19.27 12.82
N SER A 406 12.33 -18.38 12.78
CA SER A 406 12.28 -17.36 11.74
C SER A 406 13.28 -16.22 12.00
N VAL A 407 13.99 -15.79 10.96
CA VAL A 407 15.04 -14.77 11.07
C VAL A 407 14.58 -13.43 10.47
N GLY A 408 13.88 -13.46 9.34
CA GLY A 408 13.28 -12.27 8.74
C GLY A 408 13.03 -12.39 7.24
N GLU A 409 12.48 -11.33 6.65
CA GLU A 409 12.10 -11.25 5.24
C GLU A 409 12.94 -10.21 4.48
N PHE A 410 13.22 -10.45 3.20
CA PHE A 410 13.96 -9.52 2.35
C PHE A 410 13.54 -9.58 0.88
N CYS A 411 13.75 -8.48 0.16
CA CYS A 411 13.56 -8.47 -1.28
C CYS A 411 14.70 -9.21 -2.00
N SER A 412 14.37 -10.34 -2.64
CA SER A 412 15.33 -11.17 -3.36
C SER A 412 15.47 -10.78 -4.84
N ARG A 413 14.45 -10.15 -5.42
CA ARG A 413 14.47 -9.64 -6.80
C ARG A 413 13.85 -8.25 -6.87
N LYS A 414 14.66 -7.26 -7.26
CA LYS A 414 14.26 -5.86 -7.40
C LYS A 414 14.42 -5.40 -8.86
N VAL A 415 13.43 -4.75 -9.43
CA VAL A 415 13.47 -4.20 -10.80
C VAL A 415 12.89 -2.79 -10.77
N LEU A 416 13.62 -1.78 -11.25
CA LEU A 416 13.20 -0.37 -11.22
C LEU A 416 12.74 0.12 -9.83
N GLY A 417 13.39 -0.35 -8.77
CA GLY A 417 13.01 -0.04 -7.38
C GLY A 417 11.86 -0.88 -6.82
N VAL A 418 11.15 -1.65 -7.64
CA VAL A 418 10.01 -2.52 -7.28
C VAL A 418 10.48 -3.90 -6.80
N CYS A 419 9.97 -4.38 -5.67
CA CYS A 419 10.26 -5.74 -5.20
C CYS A 419 9.33 -6.77 -5.85
N LEU A 420 9.83 -7.53 -6.83
CA LEU A 420 9.00 -8.52 -7.52
C LEU A 420 8.91 -9.85 -6.76
N GLN A 421 9.83 -10.09 -5.82
CA GLN A 421 9.93 -11.36 -5.13
C GLN A 421 10.59 -11.21 -3.76
N LYS A 422 9.83 -11.53 -2.71
CA LYS A 422 10.33 -11.58 -1.35
C LYS A 422 10.80 -12.99 -1.01
N LYS A 423 11.84 -13.09 -0.18
CA LYS A 423 12.27 -14.34 0.44
C LYS A 423 12.23 -14.16 1.93
N ARG A 424 11.78 -15.20 2.62
CA ARG A 424 11.86 -15.30 4.08
C ARG A 424 12.89 -16.35 4.46
N SER A 425 13.63 -16.05 5.52
CA SER A 425 14.75 -16.84 5.99
C SER A 425 14.46 -17.47 7.35
N TYR A 426 15.03 -18.66 7.56
CA TYR A 426 14.86 -19.46 8.76
C TYR A 426 16.16 -20.16 9.10
N CYS A 427 16.36 -20.41 10.39
CA CYS A 427 17.30 -21.43 10.85
C CYS A 427 16.53 -22.72 11.13
N GLN A 428 16.85 -23.78 10.41
CA GLN A 428 16.29 -25.12 10.62
C GLN A 428 17.28 -25.95 11.45
N PHE A 429 16.76 -26.67 12.44
CA PHE A 429 17.53 -27.53 13.33
C PHE A 429 17.07 -28.98 13.23
N ASP A 430 17.92 -29.91 13.65
CA ASP A 430 17.64 -31.35 13.55
C ASP A 430 16.65 -31.87 14.60
N SER A 431 16.39 -31.10 15.67
CA SER A 431 15.45 -31.47 16.73
C SER A 431 14.77 -30.26 17.37
N LYS A 432 13.60 -30.51 17.98
CA LYS A 432 12.89 -29.51 18.80
C LYS A 432 13.74 -29.05 19.99
N LEU A 433 14.53 -29.95 20.58
CA LEU A 433 15.48 -29.61 21.64
C LEU A 433 16.51 -28.59 21.14
N ALA A 434 17.12 -28.84 19.97
CA ALA A 434 18.07 -27.91 19.36
C ALA A 434 17.42 -26.55 19.07
N GLN A 435 16.21 -26.54 18.50
CA GLN A 435 15.44 -25.34 18.23
C GLN A 435 15.18 -24.52 19.50
N ILE A 436 14.75 -25.16 20.59
CA ILE A 436 14.43 -24.50 21.86
C ILE A 436 15.69 -23.89 22.48
N VAL A 437 16.78 -24.66 22.56
CA VAL A 437 18.05 -24.17 23.14
C VAL A 437 18.60 -22.99 22.31
N GLN A 438 18.48 -23.05 20.99
CA GLN A 438 18.88 -21.95 20.11
C GLN A 438 17.99 -20.71 20.26
N GLN A 439 16.66 -20.87 20.28
CA GLN A 439 15.74 -19.74 20.34
C GLN A 439 15.71 -19.11 21.74
N GLN A 440 15.51 -19.92 22.77
CA GLN A 440 15.30 -19.43 24.14
C GLN A 440 16.62 -19.28 24.88
N GLY A 441 17.58 -20.18 24.69
CA GLY A 441 18.90 -20.11 25.32
C GLY A 441 19.81 -19.08 24.63
N ARG A 442 20.23 -19.34 23.39
CA ARG A 442 21.16 -18.46 22.66
C ARG A 442 20.55 -17.07 22.40
N ASN A 443 19.37 -16.98 21.81
CA ASN A 443 18.78 -15.67 21.51
C ASN A 443 18.10 -15.02 22.74
N GLY A 444 17.36 -15.79 23.53
CA GLY A 444 16.66 -15.27 24.72
C GLY A 444 17.59 -14.89 25.88
N GLN A 445 18.32 -15.87 26.42
CA GLN A 445 19.16 -15.67 27.60
C GLN A 445 20.50 -15.00 27.27
N LEU A 446 21.20 -15.48 26.24
CA LEU A 446 22.52 -14.94 25.87
C LEU A 446 22.46 -13.70 24.97
N ARG A 447 21.28 -13.35 24.44
CA ARG A 447 21.06 -12.21 23.53
C ARG A 447 21.88 -12.29 22.23
N ILE A 448 22.20 -13.51 21.79
CA ILE A 448 22.89 -13.75 20.53
C ILE A 448 21.83 -14.03 19.45
N GLY A 449 21.60 -13.05 18.57
CA GLY A 449 20.60 -13.16 17.50
C GLY A 449 21.02 -14.06 16.34
N PHE A 450 20.09 -14.29 15.41
CA PHE A 450 20.26 -15.15 14.22
C PHE A 450 20.71 -14.40 12.96
N GLY A 451 21.40 -13.27 13.10
CA GLY A 451 21.87 -12.47 11.96
C GLY A 451 20.74 -11.72 11.24
N SER A 452 20.96 -11.39 9.96
CA SER A 452 20.00 -10.64 9.14
C SER A 452 19.20 -11.57 8.23
N ALA A 453 18.05 -11.12 7.73
CA ALA A 453 17.23 -11.92 6.81
C ALA A 453 17.98 -12.43 5.57
N LYS A 454 18.95 -11.65 5.06
CA LYS A 454 19.80 -12.04 3.91
C LYS A 454 20.96 -12.95 4.30
N HIS A 455 21.44 -12.83 5.53
CA HIS A 455 22.59 -13.57 6.05
C HIS A 455 22.26 -14.13 7.44
N PRO A 456 21.47 -15.21 7.51
CA PRO A 456 21.14 -15.87 8.77
C PRO A 456 22.38 -16.50 9.42
N ASP A 457 22.54 -16.30 10.72
CA ASP A 457 23.54 -16.98 11.56
C ASP A 457 22.90 -18.13 12.32
N CYS A 458 22.86 -19.30 11.67
CA CYS A 458 22.30 -20.54 12.20
C CYS A 458 23.34 -21.45 12.85
N ARG A 459 24.51 -20.90 13.23
CA ARG A 459 25.58 -21.68 13.83
C ARG A 459 25.13 -22.39 15.10
N GLY A 460 25.82 -23.49 15.41
CA GLY A 460 25.71 -24.14 16.72
C GLY A 460 26.25 -23.28 17.87
N ILE A 461 25.90 -23.69 19.07
CA ILE A 461 26.27 -23.07 20.34
C ILE A 461 27.64 -23.61 20.76
N THR A 462 28.57 -22.73 21.13
CA THR A 462 29.88 -23.15 21.65
C THR A 462 29.75 -23.70 23.05
N VAL A 463 30.75 -24.44 23.53
CA VAL A 463 30.75 -24.99 24.90
C VAL A 463 30.57 -23.89 25.95
N ASP A 464 31.26 -22.77 25.81
CA ASP A 464 31.20 -21.64 26.77
C ASP A 464 29.85 -20.93 26.75
N GLU A 465 29.19 -20.86 25.59
CA GLU A 465 27.83 -20.33 25.47
C GLU A 465 26.83 -21.30 26.13
N LEU A 466 26.99 -22.60 25.88
CA LEU A 466 26.11 -23.63 26.40
C LEU A 466 26.09 -23.66 27.94
N GLN A 467 27.25 -23.50 28.58
CA GLN A 467 27.38 -23.44 30.03
C GLN A 467 26.67 -22.24 30.68
N LYS A 468 26.40 -21.18 29.91
CA LYS A 468 25.71 -19.98 30.40
C LYS A 468 24.18 -20.07 30.27
N ILE A 469 23.67 -21.10 29.59
CA ILE A 469 22.24 -21.32 29.42
C ILE A 469 21.68 -22.03 30.65
N GLN A 470 20.68 -21.41 31.25
CA GLN A 470 19.90 -21.95 32.36
C GLN A 470 18.76 -22.79 31.79
N PHE A 471 18.99 -24.10 31.67
CA PHE A 471 18.07 -25.07 31.07
C PHE A 471 16.76 -25.21 31.84
N ASP A 472 16.78 -25.02 33.16
CA ASP A 472 15.60 -25.02 34.03
C ASP A 472 14.62 -23.88 33.73
N ARG A 473 15.05 -22.85 32.99
CA ARG A 473 14.24 -21.70 32.57
C ARG A 473 13.79 -21.77 31.12
N LEU A 474 14.11 -22.85 30.40
CA LEU A 474 13.65 -23.05 29.03
C LEU A 474 12.30 -23.80 29.05
N ASP A 475 11.39 -23.38 28.17
CA ASP A 475 10.10 -24.03 27.96
C ASP A 475 10.24 -25.19 26.97
N PHE A 476 10.18 -26.41 27.52
CA PHE A 476 10.24 -27.68 26.77
C PHE A 476 8.87 -28.31 26.52
N THR A 477 7.76 -27.63 26.82
CA THR A 477 6.41 -28.20 26.71
C THR A 477 6.18 -28.81 25.32
N ASN A 478 6.56 -28.09 24.26
CA ASN A 478 6.45 -28.53 22.87
C ASN A 478 7.32 -29.75 22.49
N PHE A 479 8.38 -30.02 23.25
CA PHE A 479 9.23 -31.20 23.10
C PHE A 479 8.66 -32.39 23.86
N TYR A 480 8.14 -32.18 25.07
CA TYR A 480 7.52 -33.22 25.87
C TYR A 480 6.23 -33.77 25.26
N GLU A 481 5.39 -32.92 24.65
CA GLU A 481 4.20 -33.37 23.90
C GLU A 481 4.58 -34.45 22.87
N ASP A 482 5.63 -34.23 22.09
CA ASP A 482 6.07 -35.18 21.06
C ASP A 482 6.69 -36.45 21.64
N LEU A 483 7.48 -36.30 22.72
CA LEU A 483 8.09 -37.45 23.39
C LEU A 483 7.00 -38.38 23.94
N MET A 484 5.97 -37.82 24.57
CA MET A 484 4.85 -38.57 25.13
C MET A 484 3.94 -39.17 24.04
N ASN A 485 3.70 -38.44 22.95
CA ASN A 485 2.88 -38.95 21.84
C ASN A 485 3.57 -40.07 21.03
N ASN A 486 4.91 -40.06 20.96
CA ASN A 486 5.68 -41.04 20.19
C ASN A 486 6.27 -42.19 21.03
N GLN A 487 6.21 -42.11 22.36
CA GLN A 487 6.58 -43.23 23.22
C GLN A 487 5.41 -44.20 23.39
N LYS A 488 5.53 -45.39 22.80
CA LYS A 488 5.11 -46.61 23.51
C LYS A 488 6.03 -46.74 24.72
N ILE A 489 5.72 -46.05 25.82
CA ILE A 489 6.43 -46.23 27.08
C ILE A 489 6.32 -47.73 27.41
N PRO A 490 7.43 -48.49 27.44
CA PRO A 490 7.37 -49.88 27.86
C PRO A 490 6.86 -49.90 29.28
N ASP A 491 5.90 -50.78 29.54
CA ASP A 491 5.34 -51.00 30.87
C ASP A 491 6.48 -51.07 31.90
N SER A 492 6.35 -50.33 33.00
CA SER A 492 7.35 -50.14 34.06
C SER A 492 8.01 -51.43 34.55
N GLY A 493 7.34 -52.58 34.38
CA GLY A 493 7.90 -53.91 34.59
C GLY A 493 9.12 -54.23 33.71
N VAL A 494 9.12 -53.83 32.43
CA VAL A 494 10.20 -54.10 31.46
C VAL A 494 11.46 -53.30 31.81
N LEU A 495 11.31 -52.06 32.27
CA LEU A 495 12.43 -51.22 32.70
C LEU A 495 13.06 -51.77 33.99
N THR A 496 12.24 -52.18 34.94
CA THR A 496 12.67 -52.80 36.20
C THR A 496 13.39 -54.14 35.95
N GLN A 497 12.95 -54.91 34.94
CA GLN A 497 13.58 -56.18 34.57
C GLN A 497 14.95 -55.96 33.93
N LYS A 498 15.10 -54.98 33.02
CA LYS A 498 16.39 -54.61 32.43
C LYS A 498 17.41 -54.13 33.47
N VAL A 499 16.97 -53.34 34.45
CA VAL A 499 17.84 -52.88 35.55
C VAL A 499 18.25 -54.06 36.43
N LYS A 500 17.34 -54.99 36.73
CA LYS A 500 17.68 -56.23 37.47
C LYS A 500 18.66 -57.12 36.71
N GLU A 501 18.50 -57.27 35.40
CA GLU A 501 19.43 -58.02 34.54
C GLU A 501 20.81 -57.37 34.50
N GLN A 502 20.90 -56.04 34.34
CA GLN A 502 22.17 -55.32 34.37
C GLN A 502 22.88 -55.42 35.73
N ILE A 503 22.14 -55.35 36.84
CA ILE A 503 22.70 -55.53 38.18
C ILE A 503 23.17 -56.98 38.39
N ALA A 504 22.42 -57.98 37.90
CA ALA A 504 22.82 -59.38 38.00
C ALA A 504 24.07 -59.72 37.17
N ASP A 505 24.22 -59.10 35.99
CA ASP A 505 25.40 -59.26 35.14
C ASP A 505 26.63 -58.57 35.73
N GLN A 506 26.48 -57.40 36.35
CA GLN A 506 27.58 -56.76 37.08
C GLN A 506 28.00 -57.53 38.34
N LEU A 507 27.05 -58.16 39.05
CA LEU A 507 27.35 -59.01 40.20
C LEU A 507 28.04 -60.33 39.80
N LYS A 508 27.79 -60.85 38.59
CA LYS A 508 28.53 -62.01 38.04
C LYS A 508 29.96 -61.66 37.64
N GLN A 509 30.20 -60.45 37.13
CA GLN A 509 31.55 -59.99 36.77
C GLN A 509 32.41 -59.61 37.98
N ALA A 510 31.80 -59.23 39.10
CA ALA A 510 32.50 -58.94 40.36
C ALA A 510 32.81 -60.18 41.21
N GLY A 511 32.35 -61.36 40.80
CA GLY A 511 32.49 -62.63 41.52
C GLY A 511 33.40 -63.67 40.85
N GLN A 512 34.20 -63.29 39.84
CA GLN A 512 35.23 -64.13 39.21
C GLN A 512 36.63 -63.58 39.44
#